data_AF-A0A2G9SNV7-F1
#
_entry.id   AF-A0A2G9SNV7-F1
#
_cell.length_a   1.000
_cell.length_b   1.000
_cell.length_c   1.000
_cell.angle_alpha   90.00
_cell.angle_beta   90.00
_cell.angle_gamma   90.00
#
_symmetry.space_group_name_H-M   'P 1'
#
loop_
_entity.id
_entity.type
_entity.pdbx_description
1 polymer ?
#
loop_
_entity_poly.entity_id
_entity_poly.type
_entity_poly.pdbx_seq_one_letter_code
_entity_poly.pdbx_strand_id
1 'polypeptide(L)'
;MADVEVKQEAIQKISVNELCDCSGRVTRSHINFTLDRSQQREEPPTSVQGFQNQFCKEANELISVGIPQKIADLDKFLSSPELNVSDLTTLRAELDIPIPDPEKEKEKEKQKKEKDEKEKDEKKKDDEEDKGPPCGPVACNEKITSLQKTIKQEIQALKENLNMVTLWLQLQIPQIEDGNNFGVAVQEKVFELMTSLRTKLDASLTQISKYLSDRGDAVAKAAKSPHVGDYRALVQQLDESQYSELRITSLEIRNSYATVYDVITKNYNKIKRPRGETKRLIY
;
A
#
# COMPACT_ATOMS: atom_id res chain seq x y z
N MET A 1 17.60 -5.40 6.14
CA MET A 1 18.86 -4.63 6.30
C MET A 1 20.09 -5.36 5.75
N ALA A 2 19.95 -6.40 4.91
CA ALA A 2 21.09 -7.14 4.32
C ALA A 2 21.23 -6.95 2.79
N ASP A 3 20.29 -6.30 2.11
CA ASP A 3 20.30 -6.14 0.64
C ASP A 3 20.86 -4.80 0.13
N VAL A 4 21.34 -3.93 1.02
CA VAL A 4 21.95 -2.63 0.64
C VAL A 4 23.48 -2.71 0.66
N GLU A 5 24.07 -3.61 1.46
CA GLU A 5 25.53 -3.77 1.58
C GLU A 5 26.16 -4.51 0.39
N VAL A 6 25.41 -5.34 -0.33
CA VAL A 6 25.91 -6.13 -1.47
C VAL A 6 26.16 -5.26 -2.72
N LYS A 7 25.61 -4.05 -2.80
CA LYS A 7 25.81 -3.15 -3.96
C LYS A 7 26.97 -2.16 -3.79
N GLN A 8 27.52 -2.00 -2.58
CA GLN A 8 28.68 -1.14 -2.35
C GLN A 8 30.03 -1.88 -2.46
N GLU A 9 30.07 -3.20 -2.30
CA GLU A 9 31.29 -3.99 -2.52
C GLU A 9 31.63 -4.27 -4.00
N ALA A 10 30.69 -4.05 -4.93
CA ALA A 10 30.90 -4.33 -6.35
C ALA A 10 31.73 -3.26 -7.10
N ILE A 11 32.03 -2.12 -6.48
CA ILE A 11 32.75 -1.00 -7.14
C ILE A 11 34.23 -0.91 -6.72
N GLN A 12 34.70 -1.79 -5.82
CA GLN A 12 36.09 -1.74 -5.34
C GLN A 12 36.91 -3.01 -5.60
N LYS A 13 36.65 -3.70 -6.72
CA LYS A 13 37.52 -4.76 -7.24
C LYS A 13 37.71 -4.66 -8.76
N ILE A 14 38.33 -3.57 -9.23
CA ILE A 14 39.13 -3.66 -10.44
C ILE A 14 40.49 -4.20 -10.01
N SER A 15 40.58 -5.52 -10.04
CA SER A 15 41.80 -6.28 -9.85
C SER A 15 42.82 -5.81 -10.89
N VAL A 16 43.96 -5.32 -10.40
CA VAL A 16 45.19 -5.23 -11.20
C VAL A 16 45.51 -6.66 -11.61
N ASN A 17 45.36 -6.99 -12.89
CA ASN A 17 45.81 -8.28 -13.41
C ASN A 17 47.34 -8.29 -13.44
N GLU A 18 47.95 -8.71 -12.33
CA GLU A 18 49.33 -9.17 -12.31
C GLU A 18 49.36 -10.62 -12.83
N LEU A 19 49.64 -10.78 -14.12
CA LEU A 19 50.03 -12.08 -14.66
C LEU A 19 51.48 -12.34 -14.25
N CYS A 20 51.66 -13.05 -13.13
CA CYS A 20 52.95 -13.58 -12.71
C CYS A 20 53.17 -14.93 -13.40
N ASP A 21 54.06 -14.97 -14.39
CA ASP A 21 54.55 -16.24 -14.97
C ASP A 21 55.70 -16.79 -14.09
N CYS A 22 55.84 -18.11 -14.06
CA CYS A 22 56.66 -18.92 -13.14
C CYS A 22 58.20 -18.73 -13.25
N SER A 23 58.69 -17.57 -13.68
CA SER A 23 60.13 -17.27 -13.82
C SER A 23 60.59 -15.93 -13.21
N GLY A 24 59.76 -15.25 -12.41
CA GLY A 24 60.23 -14.16 -11.55
C GLY A 24 60.79 -12.92 -12.27
N ARG A 25 60.25 -12.55 -13.43
CA ARG A 25 60.56 -11.28 -14.11
C ARG A 25 59.28 -10.51 -14.48
N VAL A 26 59.12 -9.32 -13.91
CA VAL A 26 58.05 -8.37 -14.24
C VAL A 26 58.42 -7.63 -15.53
N THR A 27 57.70 -7.88 -16.63
CA THR A 27 57.78 -7.06 -17.84
C THR A 27 56.65 -6.03 -17.82
N ARG A 28 57.02 -4.75 -17.84
CA ARG A 28 56.10 -3.62 -17.78
C ARG A 28 55.57 -3.28 -19.18
N SER A 29 54.54 -3.99 -19.63
CA SER A 29 53.80 -3.62 -20.85
C SER A 29 53.04 -2.31 -20.57
N HIS A 30 53.48 -1.22 -21.19
CA HIS A 30 52.74 0.06 -21.14
C HIS A 30 51.47 -0.09 -21.98
N ILE A 31 50.36 -0.45 -21.35
CA ILE A 31 49.04 -0.32 -21.95
C ILE A 31 48.68 1.17 -21.87
N ASN A 32 48.90 1.89 -22.97
CA ASN A 32 48.35 3.24 -23.13
C ASN A 32 46.83 3.11 -23.28
N PHE A 33 46.12 3.25 -22.17
CA PHE A 33 44.68 3.51 -22.19
C PHE A 33 44.47 4.96 -22.61
N THR A 34 44.45 5.21 -23.91
CA THR A 34 43.83 6.43 -24.45
C THR A 34 42.35 6.36 -24.09
N LEU A 35 41.97 7.01 -22.99
CA LEU A 35 40.59 7.39 -22.69
C LEU A 35 40.14 8.28 -23.85
N ASP A 36 39.38 7.68 -24.76
CA ASP A 36 38.71 8.39 -25.83
C ASP A 36 37.74 9.41 -25.22
N ARG A 37 38.20 10.67 -25.16
CA ARG A 37 37.45 11.83 -24.67
C ARG A 37 36.36 12.29 -25.65
N SER A 38 36.09 11.53 -26.72
CA SER A 38 35.22 11.94 -27.82
C SER A 38 33.86 11.23 -27.90
N GLN A 39 33.37 10.61 -26.82
CA GLN A 39 31.92 10.43 -26.67
C GLN A 39 31.29 11.80 -26.39
N GLN A 40 31.06 12.57 -27.46
CA GLN A 40 30.10 13.66 -27.43
C GLN A 40 28.81 13.10 -26.84
N ARG A 41 28.27 13.77 -25.80
CA ARG A 41 26.93 13.45 -25.28
C ARG A 41 25.98 13.54 -26.46
N GLU A 42 25.50 12.39 -26.94
CA GLU A 42 24.39 12.40 -27.89
C GLU A 42 23.19 13.05 -27.19
N GLU A 43 22.63 14.07 -27.83
CA GLU A 43 21.35 14.65 -27.42
C GLU A 43 20.34 13.51 -27.27
N PRO A 44 19.54 13.49 -26.17
CA PRO A 44 18.59 12.41 -25.98
C PRO A 44 17.65 12.34 -27.19
N PRO A 45 17.24 11.13 -27.62
CA PRO A 45 16.36 10.97 -28.78
C PRO A 45 15.14 11.89 -28.65
N THR A 46 14.69 12.49 -29.75
CA THR A 46 13.58 13.45 -29.75
C THR A 46 12.31 12.88 -29.08
N SER A 47 12.09 11.57 -29.18
CA SER A 47 11.01 10.86 -28.49
C SER A 47 11.11 10.95 -26.95
N VAL A 48 12.32 10.82 -26.39
CA VAL A 48 12.58 10.90 -24.95
C VAL A 48 12.41 12.34 -24.46
N GLN A 49 12.94 13.31 -25.19
CA GLN A 49 12.74 14.74 -24.86
C GLN A 49 11.25 15.11 -24.90
N GLY A 50 10.52 14.65 -25.92
CA GLY A 50 9.08 14.86 -26.04
C GLY A 50 8.30 14.29 -24.86
N PHE A 51 8.60 13.05 -24.46
CA PHE A 51 8.01 12.42 -23.28
C PHE A 51 8.30 13.21 -22.00
N GLN A 52 9.57 13.57 -21.76
CA GLN A 52 9.97 14.31 -20.54
C GLN A 52 9.26 15.66 -20.43
N ASN A 53 9.14 16.40 -21.53
CA ASN A 53 8.47 17.69 -21.56
C ASN A 53 6.96 17.56 -21.27
N GLN A 54 6.30 16.61 -21.93
CA GLN A 54 4.87 16.35 -21.72
C GLN A 54 4.60 15.88 -20.29
N PHE A 55 5.37 14.91 -19.80
CA PHE A 55 5.24 14.39 -18.44
C PHE A 55 5.49 15.48 -17.40
N CYS A 56 6.51 16.33 -17.60
CA CYS A 56 6.77 17.46 -16.72
C CYS A 56 5.61 18.45 -16.69
N LYS A 57 4.93 18.69 -17.82
CA LYS A 57 3.75 19.55 -17.88
C LYS A 57 2.60 18.96 -17.07
N GLU A 58 2.28 17.68 -17.31
CA GLU A 58 1.22 16.96 -16.59
C GLU A 58 1.46 16.91 -15.09
N ALA A 59 2.70 16.62 -14.66
CA ALA A 59 3.05 16.59 -13.24
C ALA A 59 2.93 17.98 -12.58
N ASN A 60 3.32 19.06 -13.26
CA ASN A 60 3.15 20.41 -12.71
C ASN A 60 1.66 20.80 -12.62
N GLU A 61 0.84 20.40 -13.60
CA GLU A 61 -0.62 20.60 -13.56
C GLU A 61 -1.24 19.83 -12.39
N LEU A 62 -0.86 18.57 -12.21
CA LEU A 62 -1.28 17.76 -11.06
C LEU A 62 -0.89 18.45 -9.74
N ILE A 63 0.34 18.93 -9.60
CA ILE A 63 0.80 19.56 -8.36
C ILE A 63 0.05 20.88 -8.09
N SER A 64 -0.13 21.71 -9.12
CA SER A 64 -0.67 23.07 -8.96
C SER A 64 -2.20 23.13 -8.90
N VAL A 65 -2.90 22.20 -9.56
CA VAL A 65 -4.36 22.20 -9.66
C VAL A 65 -4.94 20.90 -9.11
N GLY A 66 -4.44 19.75 -9.56
CA GLY A 66 -5.03 18.44 -9.26
C GLY A 66 -4.97 18.06 -7.77
N ILE A 67 -3.84 18.26 -7.10
CA ILE A 67 -3.66 17.93 -5.68
C ILE A 67 -4.52 18.85 -4.80
N PRO A 68 -4.50 20.19 -4.95
CA PRO A 68 -5.42 21.07 -4.23
C PRO A 68 -6.89 20.70 -4.40
N GLN A 69 -7.32 20.36 -5.62
CA GLN A 69 -8.69 19.92 -5.87
C GLN A 69 -9.01 18.61 -5.12
N LYS A 70 -8.09 17.63 -5.14
CA LYS A 70 -8.25 16.37 -4.40
C LYS A 70 -8.39 16.59 -2.90
N ILE A 71 -7.66 17.54 -2.32
CA ILE A 71 -7.79 17.88 -0.89
C ILE A 71 -9.21 18.38 -0.61
N ALA A 72 -9.72 19.31 -1.42
CA ALA A 72 -11.07 19.86 -1.27
C ALA A 72 -12.17 18.80 -1.45
N ASP A 73 -12.04 17.92 -2.45
CA ASP A 73 -12.98 16.83 -2.70
C ASP A 73 -13.02 15.84 -1.52
N LEU A 74 -11.84 15.50 -0.97
CA LEU A 74 -11.73 14.62 0.19
C LEU A 74 -12.26 15.27 1.47
N ASP A 75 -12.10 16.58 1.66
CA ASP A 75 -12.71 17.30 2.78
C ASP A 75 -14.25 17.27 2.71
N LYS A 76 -14.80 17.41 1.50
CA LYS A 76 -16.23 17.27 1.27
C LYS A 76 -16.70 15.84 1.56
N PHE A 77 -15.95 14.83 1.09
CA PHE A 77 -16.24 13.42 1.37
C PHE A 77 -16.18 13.11 2.88
N LEU A 78 -15.15 13.60 3.58
CA LEU A 78 -15.00 13.44 5.02
C LEU A 78 -16.10 14.12 5.83
N SER A 79 -16.79 15.10 5.25
CA SER A 79 -17.94 15.78 5.85
C SER A 79 -19.26 15.07 5.56
N SER A 80 -19.25 13.99 4.77
CA SER A 80 -20.47 13.28 4.39
C SER A 80 -21.05 12.49 5.58
N PRO A 81 -22.38 12.26 5.61
CA PRO A 81 -23.02 11.51 6.70
C PRO A 81 -22.46 10.09 6.86
N GLU A 82 -22.03 9.47 5.75
CA GLU A 82 -21.47 8.12 5.71
C GLU A 82 -20.14 7.99 6.47
N LEU A 83 -19.41 9.09 6.67
CA LEU A 83 -18.17 9.13 7.46
C LEU A 83 -18.32 9.87 8.80
N ASN A 84 -19.55 10.29 9.15
CA ASN A 84 -19.86 11.00 10.39
C ASN A 84 -21.02 10.34 11.16
N VAL A 85 -21.01 9.01 11.21
CA VAL A 85 -21.92 8.22 12.05
C VAL A 85 -21.57 8.41 13.53
N SER A 86 -22.51 8.96 14.30
CA SER A 86 -22.37 9.17 15.75
C SER A 86 -22.66 7.92 16.57
N ASP A 87 -23.68 7.16 16.18
CA ASP A 87 -24.06 5.90 16.82
C ASP A 87 -23.61 4.71 15.95
N LEU A 88 -22.51 4.07 16.35
CA LEU A 88 -21.93 2.94 15.63
C LEU A 88 -22.84 1.71 15.63
N THR A 89 -23.80 1.61 16.55
CA THR A 89 -24.74 0.47 16.55
C THR A 89 -25.60 0.44 15.29
N THR A 90 -25.82 1.59 14.65
CA THR A 90 -26.53 1.71 13.37
C THR A 90 -25.79 1.07 12.20
N LEU A 91 -24.50 0.77 12.36
CA LEU A 91 -23.68 0.09 11.36
C LEU A 91 -23.83 -1.43 11.41
N ARG A 92 -24.42 -2.00 12.48
CA ARG A 92 -24.53 -3.44 12.66
C ARG A 92 -25.40 -4.04 11.57
N ALA A 93 -24.84 -5.00 10.83
CA ALA A 93 -25.61 -5.80 9.88
C ALA A 93 -26.44 -6.85 10.63
N GLU A 94 -27.58 -7.24 10.05
CA GLU A 94 -28.40 -8.31 10.59
C GLU A 94 -27.66 -9.65 10.57
N LEU A 95 -27.78 -10.41 11.66
CA LEU A 95 -27.16 -11.72 11.83
C LEU A 95 -28.26 -12.75 12.13
N ASP A 96 -28.84 -13.30 11.07
CA ASP A 96 -29.91 -14.30 11.14
C ASP A 96 -29.37 -15.72 11.41
N ILE A 97 -28.67 -15.84 12.54
CA ILE A 97 -28.23 -17.13 13.08
C ILE A 97 -29.21 -17.52 14.18
N PRO A 98 -29.85 -18.70 14.15
CA PRO A 98 -30.80 -19.12 15.19
C PRO A 98 -30.16 -19.13 16.59
N ILE A 99 -30.84 -18.57 17.59
CA ILE A 99 -30.40 -18.62 18.98
C ILE A 99 -30.86 -19.96 19.58
N PRO A 100 -29.95 -20.79 20.15
CA PRO A 100 -30.32 -22.06 20.74
C PRO A 100 -31.24 -21.85 21.94
N ASP A 101 -32.35 -22.57 21.94
CA ASP A 101 -33.28 -22.61 23.06
C ASP A 101 -32.92 -23.85 23.92
N PRO A 102 -32.47 -23.65 25.18
CA PRO A 102 -31.97 -24.74 26.01
C PRO A 102 -33.04 -25.80 26.31
N GLU A 103 -34.33 -25.48 26.25
CA GLU A 103 -35.40 -26.46 26.44
C GLU A 103 -35.57 -27.33 25.18
N LYS A 104 -35.59 -26.70 24.00
CA LYS A 104 -35.69 -27.40 22.71
C LYS A 104 -34.44 -28.21 22.38
N GLU A 105 -33.26 -27.77 22.81
CA GLU A 105 -32.04 -28.56 22.65
C GLU A 105 -32.04 -29.80 23.54
N LYS A 106 -32.49 -29.68 24.80
CA LYS A 106 -32.66 -30.84 25.69
C LYS A 106 -33.68 -31.84 25.13
N GLU A 107 -34.77 -31.38 24.54
CA GLU A 107 -35.74 -32.27 23.87
C GLU A 107 -35.15 -32.95 22.63
N LYS A 108 -34.42 -32.22 21.78
CA LYS A 108 -33.71 -32.80 20.63
C LYS A 108 -32.67 -33.82 21.07
N GLU A 109 -31.93 -33.56 22.14
CA GLU A 109 -30.92 -34.47 22.68
C GLU A 109 -31.57 -35.74 23.27
N LYS A 110 -32.70 -35.61 23.96
CA LYS A 110 -33.51 -36.76 24.42
C LYS A 110 -34.04 -37.58 23.24
N GLN A 111 -34.60 -36.94 22.22
CA GLN A 111 -35.08 -37.62 21.01
C GLN A 111 -33.96 -38.27 20.19
N LYS A 112 -32.74 -37.71 20.20
CA LYS A 112 -31.55 -38.30 19.56
C LYS A 112 -31.10 -39.55 20.35
N LYS A 113 -31.03 -39.46 21.68
CA LYS A 113 -30.72 -40.62 22.56
C LYS A 113 -31.75 -41.75 22.45
N GLU A 114 -33.05 -41.44 22.33
CA GLU A 114 -34.10 -42.44 22.12
C GLU A 114 -34.07 -43.08 20.71
N LYS A 115 -33.56 -42.37 19.69
CA LYS A 115 -33.34 -42.93 18.34
C LYS A 115 -32.08 -43.78 18.26
N ASP A 116 -30.99 -43.36 18.90
CA ASP A 116 -29.72 -44.08 18.94
C ASP A 116 -29.82 -45.40 19.74
N GLU A 117 -30.73 -45.48 20.72
CA GLU A 117 -31.04 -46.75 21.41
C GLU A 117 -31.82 -47.76 20.55
N LYS A 118 -32.44 -47.34 19.44
CA LYS A 118 -33.19 -48.22 18.52
C LYS A 118 -32.40 -48.70 17.31
N GLU A 119 -31.24 -48.13 16.99
CA GLU A 119 -30.36 -48.55 15.91
C GLU A 119 -29.00 -49.03 16.44
N LYS A 120 -28.99 -50.21 17.07
CA LYS A 120 -27.78 -51.02 17.19
C LYS A 120 -27.74 -52.01 16.03
N ASP A 121 -27.28 -51.56 14.86
CA ASP A 121 -26.32 -52.32 14.05
C ASP A 121 -25.86 -51.51 12.82
N GLU A 122 -24.57 -51.68 12.52
CA GLU A 122 -23.83 -51.23 11.32
C GLU A 122 -23.33 -49.76 11.24
N LYS A 123 -22.01 -49.64 11.50
CA LYS A 123 -21.02 -48.74 10.87
C LYS A 123 -21.55 -47.45 10.22
N LYS A 124 -21.16 -46.31 10.80
CA LYS A 124 -20.67 -45.12 10.07
C LYS A 124 -19.86 -44.19 10.98
N LYS A 125 -18.53 -44.30 10.90
CA LYS A 125 -17.65 -43.14 10.98
C LYS A 125 -17.68 -42.51 9.59
N ASP A 126 -17.67 -41.19 9.52
CA ASP A 126 -17.84 -40.32 8.33
C ASP A 126 -19.32 -40.04 8.01
N ASP A 127 -19.81 -38.87 8.44
CA ASP A 127 -20.95 -38.09 7.87
C ASP A 127 -21.44 -36.93 8.81
N GLU A 128 -20.77 -36.61 9.93
CA GLU A 128 -21.11 -35.39 10.72
C GLU A 128 -20.42 -34.10 10.22
N GLU A 129 -19.42 -34.19 9.33
CA GLU A 129 -18.75 -33.01 8.77
C GLU A 129 -19.54 -32.31 7.65
N ASP A 130 -20.60 -32.92 7.10
CA ASP A 130 -21.31 -32.42 5.90
C ASP A 130 -22.72 -31.85 6.18
N LYS A 131 -23.15 -31.79 7.45
CA LYS A 131 -24.33 -30.99 7.79
C LYS A 131 -23.91 -29.53 7.80
N GLY A 132 -24.17 -28.85 6.69
CA GLY A 132 -23.99 -27.40 6.55
C GLY A 132 -24.53 -26.64 7.77
N PRO A 133 -23.99 -25.43 8.04
CA PRO A 133 -24.30 -24.70 9.26
C PRO A 133 -25.81 -24.55 9.46
N PRO A 134 -26.30 -24.57 10.71
CA PRO A 134 -27.73 -24.55 11.03
C PRO A 134 -28.43 -23.20 10.75
N CYS A 135 -27.87 -22.36 9.87
CA CYS A 135 -28.38 -21.02 9.55
C CYS A 135 -28.51 -20.79 8.04
N GLY A 136 -29.37 -19.84 7.67
CA GLY A 136 -29.48 -19.34 6.30
C GLY A 136 -28.24 -18.55 5.85
N PRO A 137 -28.23 -18.03 4.60
CA PRO A 137 -27.13 -17.22 4.10
C PRO A 137 -26.98 -15.93 4.91
N VAL A 138 -25.78 -15.66 5.43
CA VAL A 138 -25.45 -14.42 6.14
C VAL A 138 -24.79 -13.43 5.17
N ALA A 139 -25.42 -12.28 4.96
CA ALA A 139 -24.93 -11.27 4.03
C ALA A 139 -23.71 -10.48 4.55
N CYS A 140 -23.00 -9.85 3.62
CA CYS A 140 -21.98 -8.85 3.93
C CYS A 140 -22.63 -7.57 4.48
N ASN A 141 -21.86 -6.79 5.25
CA ASN A 141 -22.30 -5.48 5.69
C ASN A 141 -22.23 -4.46 4.54
N GLU A 142 -23.36 -4.13 3.93
CA GLU A 142 -23.44 -3.26 2.74
C GLU A 142 -22.91 -1.85 2.97
N LYS A 143 -23.11 -1.28 4.17
CA LYS A 143 -22.62 0.06 4.52
C LYS A 143 -21.09 0.07 4.52
N ILE A 144 -20.49 -0.94 5.16
CA ILE A 144 -19.03 -1.08 5.23
C ILE A 144 -18.46 -1.38 3.84
N THR A 145 -19.01 -2.34 3.09
CA THR A 145 -18.47 -2.71 1.78
C THR A 145 -18.57 -1.59 0.75
N SER A 146 -19.65 -0.79 0.78
CA SER A 146 -19.80 0.39 -0.07
C SER A 146 -18.76 1.46 0.25
N LEU A 147 -18.52 1.70 1.54
CA LEU A 147 -17.50 2.65 1.99
C LEU A 147 -16.08 2.16 1.64
N GLN A 148 -15.79 0.87 1.83
CA GLN A 148 -14.54 0.24 1.42
C GLN A 148 -14.26 0.43 -0.07
N LYS A 149 -15.27 0.23 -0.93
CA LYS A 149 -15.13 0.39 -2.38
C LYS A 149 -14.67 1.81 -2.73
N THR A 150 -15.34 2.81 -2.17
CA THR A 150 -15.04 4.23 -2.41
C THR A 150 -13.63 4.57 -1.93
N ILE A 151 -13.27 4.17 -0.72
CA ILE A 151 -11.94 4.47 -0.15
C ILE A 151 -10.83 3.74 -0.91
N LYS A 152 -11.03 2.49 -1.34
CA LYS A 152 -10.05 1.78 -2.18
C LYS A 152 -9.77 2.50 -3.49
N GLN A 153 -10.80 3.12 -4.10
CA GLN A 153 -10.63 3.93 -5.31
C GLN A 153 -9.80 5.19 -5.03
N GLU A 154 -10.04 5.88 -3.92
CA GLU A 154 -9.25 7.05 -3.53
C GLU A 154 -7.80 6.69 -3.18
N ILE A 155 -7.56 5.54 -2.53
CA ILE A 155 -6.18 5.05 -2.31
C ILE A 155 -5.48 4.81 -3.64
N GLN A 156 -6.15 4.17 -4.60
CA GLN A 156 -5.57 3.91 -5.92
C GLN A 156 -5.23 5.21 -6.66
N ALA A 157 -6.14 6.18 -6.66
CA ALA A 157 -5.90 7.51 -7.24
C ALA A 157 -4.71 8.22 -6.58
N LEU A 158 -4.58 8.16 -5.25
CA LEU A 158 -3.43 8.72 -4.55
C LEU A 158 -2.12 8.01 -4.91
N LYS A 159 -2.13 6.69 -5.05
CA LYS A 159 -0.92 5.93 -5.48
C LYS A 159 -0.48 6.30 -6.88
N GLU A 160 -1.40 6.51 -7.80
CA GLU A 160 -1.12 6.96 -9.18
C GLU A 160 -0.56 8.38 -9.18
N ASN A 161 -1.16 9.31 -8.43
CA ASN A 161 -0.68 10.68 -8.29
C ASN A 161 0.72 10.72 -7.65
N LEU A 162 0.95 9.95 -6.57
CA LEU A 162 2.26 9.81 -5.95
C LEU A 162 3.29 9.26 -6.94
N ASN A 163 2.92 8.27 -7.76
CA ASN A 163 3.81 7.71 -8.78
C ASN A 163 4.23 8.76 -9.81
N MET A 164 3.27 9.57 -10.28
CA MET A 164 3.54 10.64 -11.24
C MET A 164 4.51 11.67 -10.66
N VAL A 165 4.24 12.14 -9.44
CA VAL A 165 5.09 13.13 -8.76
C VAL A 165 6.47 12.56 -8.43
N THR A 166 6.55 11.29 -8.03
CA THR A 166 7.80 10.59 -7.76
C THR A 166 8.69 10.53 -9.01
N LEU A 167 8.12 10.12 -10.15
CA LEU A 167 8.86 10.09 -11.42
C LEU A 167 9.27 11.51 -11.84
N TRP A 168 8.39 12.49 -11.70
CA TRP A 168 8.71 13.89 -12.00
C TRP A 168 9.92 14.38 -11.20
N LEU A 169 9.96 14.09 -9.90
CA LEU A 169 11.08 14.41 -9.01
C LEU A 169 12.37 13.70 -9.44
N GLN A 170 12.31 12.41 -9.74
CA GLN A 170 13.46 11.62 -10.20
C GLN A 170 14.05 12.18 -11.50
N LEU A 171 13.22 12.64 -12.42
CA LEU A 171 13.66 13.28 -13.67
C LEU A 171 14.34 14.64 -13.44
N GLN A 172 14.20 15.26 -12.26
CA GLN A 172 14.92 16.49 -11.90
C GLN A 172 16.30 16.23 -11.26
N ILE A 173 16.67 14.97 -10.98
CA ILE A 173 17.94 14.64 -10.35
C ILE A 173 19.07 14.91 -11.36
N PRO A 174 20.05 15.80 -11.04
CA PRO A 174 21.13 16.15 -11.96
C PRO A 174 22.20 15.06 -11.97
N GLN A 175 23.15 15.18 -12.90
CA GLN A 175 24.33 14.32 -12.93
C GLN A 175 25.07 14.34 -11.57
N ILE A 176 25.55 13.18 -11.10
CA ILE A 176 26.31 13.08 -9.85
C ILE A 176 27.63 13.87 -9.95
N GLU A 177 27.94 14.65 -8.91
CA GLU A 177 29.16 15.44 -8.75
C GLU A 177 29.64 15.35 -7.29
N ASP A 178 30.94 15.60 -7.04
CA ASP A 178 31.53 15.51 -5.69
C ASP A 178 31.06 16.62 -4.73
N GLY A 179 30.53 17.73 -5.25
CA GLY A 179 30.14 18.90 -4.46
C GLY A 179 28.83 19.54 -4.92
N ASN A 180 28.35 20.56 -4.18
CA ASN A 180 27.10 21.28 -4.47
C ASN A 180 25.85 20.37 -4.47
N ASN A 181 25.81 19.40 -3.57
CA ASN A 181 24.75 18.38 -3.49
C ASN A 181 23.61 18.72 -2.51
N PHE A 182 23.58 19.93 -1.93
CA PHE A 182 22.52 20.30 -0.98
C PHE A 182 21.12 20.20 -1.61
N GLY A 183 20.93 20.71 -2.83
CA GLY A 183 19.63 20.59 -3.50
C GLY A 183 19.26 19.15 -3.86
N VAL A 184 20.26 18.30 -4.14
CA VAL A 184 20.06 16.87 -4.38
C VAL A 184 19.61 16.18 -3.08
N ALA A 185 20.22 16.50 -1.94
CA ALA A 185 19.78 16.00 -0.63
C ALA A 185 18.34 16.43 -0.29
N VAL A 186 17.92 17.63 -0.72
CA VAL A 186 16.50 18.05 -0.60
C VAL A 186 15.60 17.18 -1.48
N GLN A 187 16.00 16.89 -2.72
CA GLN A 187 15.25 15.97 -3.61
C GLN A 187 15.13 14.57 -2.98
N GLU A 188 16.22 14.02 -2.47
CA GLU A 188 16.26 12.71 -1.78
C GLU A 188 15.31 12.68 -0.59
N LYS A 189 15.27 13.74 0.23
CA LYS A 189 14.39 13.78 1.40
C LYS A 189 12.91 13.82 1.01
N VAL A 190 12.57 14.54 -0.05
CA VAL A 190 11.21 14.59 -0.59
C VAL A 190 10.82 13.22 -1.19
N PHE A 191 11.75 12.56 -1.87
CA PHE A 191 11.55 11.22 -2.44
C PHE A 191 11.34 10.16 -1.34
N GLU A 192 12.09 10.22 -0.25
CA GLU A 192 11.94 9.33 0.91
C GLU A 192 10.53 9.45 1.51
N LEU A 193 10.02 10.68 1.64
CA LEU A 193 8.66 10.92 2.12
C LEU A 193 7.61 10.31 1.17
N MET A 194 7.74 10.49 -0.15
CA MET A 194 6.82 9.87 -1.12
C MET A 194 6.83 8.34 -1.03
N THR A 195 8.02 7.76 -0.85
CA THR A 195 8.18 6.30 -0.68
C THR A 195 7.49 5.83 0.60
N SER A 196 7.70 6.53 1.72
CA SER A 196 7.06 6.23 3.00
C SER A 196 5.53 6.31 2.91
N LEU A 197 4.99 7.34 2.26
CA LEU A 197 3.55 7.48 2.04
C LEU A 197 3.00 6.32 1.21
N ARG A 198 3.70 5.92 0.13
CA ARG A 198 3.29 4.77 -0.69
C ARG A 198 3.24 3.47 0.12
N THR A 199 4.25 3.20 0.96
CA THR A 199 4.26 2.02 1.84
C THR A 199 3.08 2.03 2.83
N LYS A 200 2.74 3.20 3.40
CA LYS A 200 1.56 3.31 4.28
C LYS A 200 0.26 2.95 3.55
N LEU A 201 0.09 3.43 2.31
CA LEU A 201 -1.10 3.12 1.50
C LEU A 201 -1.22 1.63 1.16
N ASP A 202 -0.10 0.95 0.91
CA ASP A 202 -0.09 -0.51 0.71
C ASP A 202 -0.52 -1.27 1.97
N ALA A 203 -0.08 -0.79 3.15
CA ALA A 203 -0.52 -1.34 4.44
C ALA A 203 -2.03 -1.13 4.67
N SER A 204 -2.57 0.07 4.39
CA SER A 204 -4.01 0.35 4.50
C SER A 204 -4.84 -0.55 3.59
N LEU A 205 -4.42 -0.78 2.33
CA LEU A 205 -5.12 -1.70 1.42
C LEU A 205 -5.14 -3.15 1.94
N THR A 206 -4.04 -3.59 2.54
CA THR A 206 -3.94 -4.91 3.17
C THR A 206 -4.92 -5.03 4.33
N GLN A 207 -4.96 -4.02 5.21
CA GLN A 207 -5.86 -3.99 6.36
C GLN A 207 -7.34 -3.97 5.94
N ILE A 208 -7.70 -3.14 4.95
CA ILE A 208 -9.07 -3.10 4.42
C ILE A 208 -9.48 -4.46 3.83
N SER A 209 -8.55 -5.16 3.18
CA SER A 209 -8.83 -6.45 2.57
C SER A 209 -8.97 -7.58 3.60
N LYS A 210 -8.30 -7.46 4.76
CA LYS A 210 -8.35 -8.44 5.84
C LYS A 210 -9.74 -8.56 6.48
N TYR A 211 -10.50 -7.47 6.54
CA TYR A 211 -11.83 -7.43 7.15
C TYR A 211 -12.76 -8.56 6.70
N LEU A 212 -12.83 -8.84 5.39
CA LEU A 212 -13.74 -9.88 4.89
C LEU A 212 -13.33 -11.28 5.37
N SER A 213 -12.03 -11.54 5.52
CA SER A 213 -11.53 -12.80 6.08
C SER A 213 -11.89 -12.90 7.56
N ASP A 214 -11.53 -11.89 8.37
CA ASP A 214 -11.76 -11.90 9.81
C ASP A 214 -13.26 -11.98 10.13
N ARG A 215 -14.09 -11.24 9.39
CA ARG A 215 -15.55 -11.28 9.52
C ARG A 215 -16.12 -12.62 9.09
N GLY A 216 -15.66 -13.18 7.98
CA GLY A 216 -16.08 -14.50 7.49
C GLY A 216 -15.81 -15.59 8.52
N ASP A 217 -14.63 -15.58 9.14
CA ASP A 217 -14.27 -16.52 10.21
C ASP A 217 -15.14 -16.34 11.45
N ALA A 218 -15.43 -15.10 11.85
CA ALA A 218 -16.30 -14.81 12.98
C ALA A 218 -17.75 -15.28 12.73
N VAL A 219 -18.28 -15.04 11.52
CA VAL A 219 -19.61 -15.52 11.11
C VAL A 219 -19.66 -17.04 11.09
N ALA A 220 -18.64 -17.71 10.54
CA ALA A 220 -18.55 -19.17 10.51
C ALA A 220 -18.53 -19.77 11.93
N LYS A 221 -17.80 -19.16 12.86
CA LYS A 221 -17.80 -19.57 14.28
C LYS A 221 -19.15 -19.34 14.95
N ALA A 222 -19.79 -18.20 14.70
CA ALA A 222 -21.12 -17.92 15.23
C ALA A 222 -22.17 -18.92 14.73
N ALA A 223 -22.08 -19.34 13.46
CA ALA A 223 -22.98 -20.32 12.87
C ALA A 223 -22.75 -21.74 13.38
N LYS A 224 -21.48 -22.15 13.55
CA LYS A 224 -21.09 -23.47 14.07
C LYS A 224 -21.34 -23.62 15.57
N SER A 225 -21.22 -22.55 16.33
CA SER A 225 -21.36 -22.55 17.79
C SER A 225 -22.35 -21.47 18.23
N PRO A 226 -23.64 -21.62 17.90
CA PRO A 226 -24.65 -20.57 18.10
C PRO A 226 -24.95 -20.27 19.58
N HIS A 227 -24.56 -21.15 20.49
CA HIS A 227 -24.64 -20.98 21.94
C HIS A 227 -23.58 -20.02 22.50
N VAL A 228 -22.50 -19.75 21.75
CA VAL A 228 -21.43 -18.81 22.14
C VAL A 228 -21.81 -17.41 21.66
N GLY A 229 -22.40 -16.61 22.56
CA GLY A 229 -22.84 -15.24 22.25
C GLY A 229 -21.71 -14.30 21.77
N ASP A 230 -20.48 -14.53 22.23
CA ASP A 230 -19.33 -13.69 21.89
C ASP A 230 -19.00 -13.67 20.40
N TYR A 231 -19.27 -14.76 19.66
CA TYR A 231 -19.02 -14.75 18.21
C TYR A 231 -19.97 -13.82 17.46
N ARG A 232 -21.20 -13.63 17.93
CA ARG A 232 -22.13 -12.64 17.35
C ARG A 232 -21.67 -11.21 17.66
N ALA A 233 -21.25 -10.97 18.90
CA ALA A 233 -20.69 -9.69 19.32
C ALA A 233 -19.40 -9.37 18.54
N LEU A 234 -18.55 -10.37 18.29
CA LEU A 234 -17.33 -10.21 17.50
C LEU A 234 -17.61 -9.74 16.07
N VAL A 235 -18.63 -10.30 15.40
CA VAL A 235 -19.00 -9.83 14.05
C VAL A 235 -19.42 -8.35 14.08
N GLN A 236 -20.22 -7.95 15.06
CA GLN A 236 -20.64 -6.55 15.22
C GLN A 236 -19.44 -5.64 15.53
N GLN A 237 -18.55 -6.07 16.42
CA GLN A 237 -17.35 -5.32 16.77
C GLN A 237 -16.39 -5.17 15.58
N LEU A 238 -16.27 -6.19 14.73
CA LEU A 238 -15.48 -6.10 13.49
C LEU A 238 -16.07 -5.07 12.52
N ASP A 239 -17.40 -4.99 12.41
CA ASP A 239 -18.07 -3.97 11.58
C ASP A 239 -17.81 -2.55 12.10
N GLU A 240 -17.93 -2.32 13.41
CA GLU A 240 -17.68 -1.02 14.06
C GLU A 240 -16.19 -0.60 13.97
N SER A 241 -15.28 -1.56 14.18
CA SER A 241 -13.83 -1.36 14.06
C SER A 241 -13.45 -1.01 12.62
N GLN A 242 -13.99 -1.74 11.65
CA GLN A 242 -13.71 -1.51 10.24
C GLN A 242 -14.20 -0.14 9.77
N TYR A 243 -15.36 0.32 10.24
CA TYR A 243 -15.82 1.67 9.96
C TYR A 243 -14.83 2.73 10.46
N SER A 244 -14.38 2.58 11.72
CA SER A 244 -13.42 3.50 12.33
C SER A 244 -12.11 3.55 11.54
N GLU A 245 -11.60 2.39 11.14
CA GLU A 245 -10.40 2.26 10.31
C GLU A 245 -10.56 2.94 8.94
N LEU A 246 -11.72 2.78 8.29
CA LEU A 246 -12.02 3.43 7.01
C LEU A 246 -12.07 4.96 7.14
N ARG A 247 -12.62 5.46 8.25
CA ARG A 247 -12.65 6.89 8.52
C ARG A 247 -11.24 7.46 8.73
N ILE A 248 -10.39 6.78 9.51
CA ILE A 248 -8.99 7.17 9.69
C ILE A 248 -8.23 7.11 8.36
N THR A 249 -8.39 6.04 7.59
CA THR A 249 -7.77 5.92 6.26
C THR A 249 -8.17 7.09 5.35
N SER A 250 -9.44 7.50 5.37
CA SER A 250 -9.91 8.65 4.58
C SER A 250 -9.21 9.96 4.97
N LEU A 251 -8.99 10.18 6.27
CA LEU A 251 -8.21 11.32 6.77
C LEU A 251 -6.76 11.24 6.32
N GLU A 252 -6.15 10.05 6.37
CA GLU A 252 -4.77 9.83 5.94
C GLU A 252 -4.55 10.09 4.45
N ILE A 253 -5.51 9.72 3.58
CA ILE A 253 -5.46 10.02 2.14
C ILE A 253 -5.39 11.55 1.93
N ARG A 254 -6.31 12.30 2.55
CA ARG A 254 -6.31 13.77 2.47
C ARG A 254 -5.02 14.38 3.03
N ASN A 255 -4.61 13.92 4.21
CA ASN A 255 -3.39 14.41 4.86
C ASN A 255 -2.14 14.11 4.02
N SER A 256 -2.13 12.98 3.30
CA SER A 256 -1.04 12.63 2.39
C SER A 256 -0.96 13.59 1.22
N TYR A 257 -2.10 13.91 0.56
CA TYR A 257 -2.13 14.94 -0.47
C TYR A 257 -1.65 16.31 0.04
N ALA A 258 -2.14 16.75 1.20
CA ALA A 258 -1.71 18.00 1.82
C ALA A 258 -0.21 18.01 2.14
N THR A 259 0.31 16.91 2.66
CA THR A 259 1.74 16.73 2.99
C THR A 259 2.61 16.80 1.74
N VAL A 260 2.20 16.11 0.66
CA VAL A 260 2.89 16.14 -0.64
C VAL A 260 2.89 17.55 -1.23
N TYR A 261 1.74 18.22 -1.22
CA TYR A 261 1.62 19.59 -1.73
C TYR A 261 2.52 20.56 -0.96
N ASP A 262 2.48 20.51 0.37
CA ASP A 262 3.24 21.41 1.25
C ASP A 262 4.75 21.23 1.06
N VAL A 263 5.24 19.99 1.09
CA VAL A 263 6.68 19.71 0.96
C VAL A 263 7.21 20.10 -0.42
N ILE A 264 6.44 19.88 -1.49
CA ILE A 264 6.85 20.24 -2.85
C ILE A 264 6.87 21.75 -2.98
N THR A 265 5.80 22.42 -2.57
CA THR A 265 5.67 23.88 -2.73
C THR A 265 6.77 24.61 -1.98
N LYS A 266 7.05 24.23 -0.73
CA LYS A 266 8.12 24.81 0.09
C LYS A 266 9.52 24.62 -0.51
N ASN A 267 9.75 23.49 -1.17
CA ASN A 267 11.06 23.11 -1.69
C ASN A 267 11.19 23.22 -3.22
N TYR A 268 10.19 23.80 -3.89
CA TYR A 268 10.05 23.76 -5.35
C TYR A 268 11.30 24.24 -6.10
N ASN A 269 11.88 25.35 -5.65
CA ASN A 269 13.10 25.90 -6.26
C ASN A 269 14.30 24.94 -6.18
N LYS A 270 14.47 24.25 -5.05
CA LYS A 270 15.56 23.27 -4.86
C LYS A 270 15.27 21.96 -5.59
N ILE A 271 14.00 21.58 -5.72
CA ILE A 271 13.58 20.42 -6.50
C ILE A 271 13.85 20.65 -8.00
N LYS A 272 13.43 21.79 -8.55
CA LYS A 272 13.62 22.10 -9.99
C LYS A 272 15.07 22.46 -10.34
N ARG A 273 15.78 23.13 -9.43
CA ARG A 273 17.12 23.68 -9.66
C ARG A 273 18.04 23.36 -8.48
N PRO A 274 18.42 22.09 -8.28
CA PRO A 274 19.17 21.65 -7.10
C PRO A 274 20.53 22.33 -6.97
N ARG A 275 21.16 22.71 -8.09
CA ARG A 275 22.45 23.42 -8.16
C ARG A 275 22.34 24.93 -8.40
N GLY A 276 21.12 25.48 -8.41
CA GLY A 276 20.86 26.88 -8.73
C GLY A 276 20.90 27.20 -10.23
N GLU A 277 20.94 28.49 -10.57
CA GLU A 277 21.25 28.94 -11.92
C GLU A 277 22.75 28.81 -12.14
N THR A 278 23.15 28.10 -13.20
CA THR A 278 24.52 28.20 -13.69
C THR A 278 24.78 29.68 -13.93
N LYS A 279 25.69 30.29 -13.14
CA LYS A 279 26.30 31.55 -13.53
C LYS A 279 26.91 31.29 -14.90
N ARG A 280 26.25 31.71 -15.98
CA ARG A 280 26.91 31.76 -17.28
C ARG A 280 28.18 32.55 -17.04
N LEU A 281 29.33 31.93 -17.29
CA LEU A 281 30.60 32.63 -17.33
C LEU A 281 30.40 33.76 -18.34
N ILE A 282 30.25 34.99 -17.83
CA ILE A 282 30.32 36.19 -18.65
C ILE A 282 31.79 36.25 -19.04
N TYR A 283 32.08 35.86 -20.27
CA TYR A 283 33.40 35.95 -20.88
C TYR A 283 33.64 37.37 -21.36
#